data_AF-A0A7K5XSL4-F1
#
_entry.id   AF-A0A7K5XSL4-F1
#
_cell.length_a   1.000
_cell.length_b   1.000
_cell.length_c   1.000
_cell.angle_alpha   90.00
_cell.angle_beta   90.00
_cell.angle_gamma   90.00
#
_symmetry.space_group_name_H-M   'P 1'
#
loop_
_entity.id
_entity.type
_entity.pdbx_description
1 polymer ?
#
loop_
_entity_poly.entity_id
_entity_poly.type
_entity_poly.pdbx_seq_one_letter_code
_entity_poly.pdbx_strand_id
1 'polypeptide(L)'
;AAVPARLWGGRSRCAGHLELLFAGTWGSVCAEGWDPAAARVLCRQLACGRPRLIPAACGSTAAGAAPAVLRRVQCTGQEPDLEHCILQPGNPSPCPTDR
;
A
#
# COMPACT_ATOMS: atom_id res chain seq x y z
N ALA A 1 -13.83 -10.01 -0.57
CA ALA A 1 -13.30 -10.09 0.79
C ALA A 1 -11.97 -9.36 0.83
N ALA A 2 -11.94 -8.15 1.39
CA ALA A 2 -10.84 -7.20 1.28
C ALA A 2 -9.44 -7.82 1.42
N VAL A 3 -8.50 -7.35 0.58
CA VAL A 3 -7.08 -7.70 0.68
C VAL A 3 -6.58 -7.37 2.10
N PRO A 4 -6.10 -8.35 2.89
CA PRO A 4 -5.59 -8.06 4.22
C PRO A 4 -4.47 -7.02 4.16
N ALA A 5 -4.60 -5.97 4.97
CA ALA A 5 -3.70 -4.83 4.99
C ALA A 5 -3.34 -4.47 6.43
N ARG A 6 -2.09 -4.03 6.66
CA ARG A 6 -1.66 -3.54 7.97
C ARG A 6 -0.69 -2.37 7.84
N LEU A 7 -0.70 -1.51 8.85
CA LEU A 7 0.27 -0.44 9.03
C LEU A 7 1.16 -0.80 10.22
N TRP A 8 2.49 -0.73 10.04
CA TRP A 8 3.44 -1.07 11.10
C TRP A 8 4.53 0.00 11.27
N GLY A 9 5.16 0.03 12.45
CA GLY A 9 6.25 0.98 12.75
C GLY A 9 5.84 2.44 12.97
N GLY A 10 4.53 2.75 12.93
CA GLY A 10 4.04 4.09 13.25
C GLY A 10 3.51 4.23 14.70
N ARG A 11 3.21 5.48 15.09
CA ARG A 11 2.76 5.85 16.44
C ARG A 11 1.31 5.46 16.78
N SER A 12 0.58 4.89 15.82
CA SER A 12 -0.81 4.45 15.98
C SER A 12 -1.15 3.38 14.96
N ARG A 13 -2.28 2.68 15.15
CA ARG A 13 -2.81 1.71 14.17
C ARG A 13 -3.09 2.30 12.77
N CYS A 14 -3.18 3.63 12.67
CA CYS A 14 -3.49 4.38 11.46
C CYS A 14 -2.29 5.11 10.86
N ALA A 15 -1.07 4.79 11.33
CA ALA A 15 0.17 5.37 10.85
C ALA A 15 1.23 4.29 10.74
N GLY A 16 2.07 4.36 9.70
CA GLY A 16 3.19 3.46 9.52
C GLY A 16 3.43 3.06 8.08
N HIS A 17 4.28 2.06 7.92
CA HIS A 17 4.57 1.41 6.64
C HIS A 17 3.44 0.46 6.26
N LEU A 18 3.03 0.53 5.00
CA LEU A 18 1.99 -0.34 4.46
C LEU A 18 2.54 -1.71 4.10
N GLU A 19 1.85 -2.75 4.58
CA GLU A 19 1.98 -4.11 4.07
C GLU A 19 0.61 -4.67 3.66
N LEU A 20 0.61 -5.42 2.56
CA LEU A 20 -0.56 -6.05 1.96
C LEU A 20 -0.27 -7.53 1.75
N LEU A 21 -1.25 -8.38 2.00
CA LEU A 21 -1.17 -9.81 1.67
C LEU A 21 -1.60 -10.03 0.23
N PHE A 22 -0.63 -10.23 -0.67
CA PHE A 22 -0.88 -10.47 -2.09
C PHE A 22 -0.31 -11.82 -2.52
N ALA A 23 -1.13 -12.64 -3.17
CA ALA A 23 -0.75 -14.00 -3.60
C ALA A 23 -0.12 -14.87 -2.49
N GLY A 24 -0.61 -14.73 -1.25
CA GLY A 24 -0.13 -15.50 -0.09
C GLY A 24 1.11 -14.93 0.62
N THR A 25 1.67 -13.82 0.13
CA THR A 25 2.88 -13.21 0.70
C THR A 25 2.60 -11.79 1.18
N TRP A 26 3.03 -11.46 2.39
CA TRP A 26 3.03 -10.08 2.88
C TRP A 26 4.14 -9.28 2.20
N GLY A 27 3.78 -8.14 1.64
CA GLY A 27 4.73 -7.25 0.99
C GLY A 27 4.27 -5.81 0.93
N SER A 28 5.13 -4.95 0.40
CA SER A 28 4.86 -3.52 0.22
C SER A 28 4.38 -3.21 -1.21
N VAL A 29 4.02 -1.94 -1.44
CA VAL A 29 3.77 -1.37 -2.77
C VAL A 29 4.97 -0.50 -3.14
N CYS A 30 5.39 -0.50 -4.40
CA CYS A 30 6.40 0.45 -4.88
C CYS A 30 5.98 1.91 -4.60
N ALA A 31 6.94 2.78 -4.31
CA ALA A 31 6.69 4.16 -3.88
C ALA A 31 5.88 4.97 -4.90
N GLU A 32 6.28 4.94 -6.17
CA GLU A 32 5.56 5.57 -7.28
C GLU A 32 4.22 4.88 -7.61
N GLY A 33 4.04 3.67 -7.09
CA GLY A 33 2.86 2.85 -7.27
C GLY A 33 1.73 3.16 -6.30
N TRP A 34 1.96 4.07 -5.35
CA TRP A 34 1.05 4.38 -4.25
C TRP A 34 0.61 5.84 -4.30
N ASP A 35 -0.70 6.05 -4.41
CA ASP A 35 -1.27 7.38 -4.60
C ASP A 35 -2.30 7.76 -3.50
N PRO A 36 -2.74 9.03 -3.45
CA PRO A 36 -3.73 9.46 -2.48
C PRO A 36 -5.10 8.77 -2.55
N ALA A 37 -5.50 8.29 -3.73
CA ALA A 37 -6.77 7.61 -3.91
C ALA A 37 -6.72 6.23 -3.27
N ALA A 38 -5.64 5.47 -3.48
CA ALA A 38 -5.38 4.21 -2.81
C ALA A 38 -5.29 4.36 -1.28
N ALA A 39 -4.63 5.42 -0.81
CA ALA A 39 -4.58 5.72 0.63
C ALA A 39 -5.97 5.98 1.24
N ARG A 40 -6.88 6.63 0.50
CA ARG A 40 -8.25 6.87 0.96
C ARG A 40 -9.02 5.55 1.13
N VAL A 41 -8.88 4.66 0.16
CA VAL A 41 -9.49 3.32 0.20
C VAL A 41 -8.95 2.52 1.38
N LEU A 42 -7.63 2.48 1.54
CA LEU A 42 -6.99 1.79 2.67
C LEU A 42 -7.43 2.34 4.03
N CYS A 43 -7.43 3.66 4.22
CA CYS A 43 -7.83 4.24 5.51
C CYS A 43 -9.29 3.95 5.83
N ARG A 44 -10.16 3.85 4.82
CA ARG A 44 -11.54 3.39 5.04
C ARG A 44 -11.58 1.92 5.43
N GLN A 45 -10.88 1.06 4.71
CA GLN A 45 -10.77 -0.37 4.99
C GLN A 45 -10.27 -0.65 6.41
N LEU A 46 -9.33 0.16 6.92
CA LEU A 46 -8.77 0.06 8.27
C LEU A 46 -9.56 0.83 9.35
N ALA A 47 -10.69 1.45 9.00
CA ALA A 47 -11.48 2.30 9.89
C ALA A 47 -10.64 3.43 10.56
N CYS A 48 -9.75 4.02 9.77
CA CYS A 48 -8.86 5.11 10.14
C CYS A 48 -9.33 6.50 9.66
N GLY A 49 -10.44 6.55 8.92
CA GLY A 49 -11.02 7.79 8.41
C GLY A 49 -10.31 8.31 7.15
N ARG A 50 -10.07 9.62 7.07
CA ARG A 50 -9.38 10.24 5.92
C ARG A 50 -7.87 10.24 6.12
N PRO A 51 -7.07 9.93 5.09
CA PRO A 51 -5.61 9.98 5.17
C PRO A 51 -5.15 11.42 5.42
N ARG A 52 -4.22 11.61 6.38
CA ARG A 52 -3.65 12.93 6.73
C ARG A 52 -2.30 13.19 6.09
N LEU A 53 -1.46 12.15 6.00
CA LEU A 53 -0.14 12.17 5.39
C LEU A 53 -0.04 10.93 4.52
N ILE A 54 0.37 11.13 3.27
CA ILE A 54 0.51 10.06 2.28
C ILE A 54 1.95 10.14 1.80
N PRO A 55 2.93 9.64 2.59
CA PRO A 55 4.23 9.38 2.01
C PRO A 55 4.00 8.41 0.86
N ALA A 56 4.66 8.65 -0.28
CA ALA A 56 4.86 7.59 -1.28
C ALA A 56 5.32 6.36 -0.51
N ALA A 57 4.59 5.24 -0.61
CA ALA A 57 4.84 4.05 0.19
C ALA A 57 6.32 3.72 0.09
N CYS A 58 7.11 3.96 1.15
CA CYS A 58 8.56 3.89 1.04
C CYS A 58 8.98 2.56 0.43
N GLY A 59 9.46 2.61 -0.81
CA GLY A 59 10.27 1.55 -1.38
C GLY A 59 11.51 1.42 -0.51
N SER A 60 11.61 0.28 0.17
CA SER A 60 12.83 -0.29 0.76
C SER A 60 13.90 0.71 1.25
N THR A 61 13.55 1.58 2.20
CA THR A 61 14.56 2.40 2.94
C THR A 61 14.40 2.32 4.46
N ALA A 62 13.32 1.75 4.97
CA ALA A 62 13.24 1.33 6.37
C ALA A 62 13.83 -0.08 6.51
N ALA A 63 14.85 -0.24 7.35
CA ALA A 63 15.38 -1.55 7.72
C ALA A 63 14.24 -2.43 8.25
N GLY A 64 13.98 -3.57 7.58
CA GLY A 64 12.90 -4.50 7.95
C GLY A 64 11.60 -4.39 7.14
N ALA A 65 11.50 -3.51 6.14
CA ALA A 65 10.33 -3.46 5.25
C ALA A 65 10.24 -4.71 4.36
N ALA A 66 9.03 -5.27 4.27
CA ALA A 66 8.74 -6.38 3.37
C ALA A 66 8.97 -5.98 1.89
N PRO A 67 9.44 -6.91 1.04
CA PRO A 67 9.68 -6.65 -0.37
C PRO A 67 8.41 -6.16 -1.07
N ALA A 68 8.57 -5.36 -2.13
CA ALA A 68 7.43 -4.89 -2.91
C ALA A 68 6.80 -6.07 -3.67
N VAL A 69 5.55 -6.39 -3.33
CA VAL A 69 4.75 -7.42 -4.02
C VAL A 69 3.85 -6.82 -5.09
N LEU A 70 3.58 -5.52 -4.98
CA LEU A 70 2.78 -4.75 -5.93
C LEU A 70 3.61 -3.60 -6.51
N ARG A 71 3.57 -3.47 -7.83
CA ARG A 71 4.14 -2.35 -8.57
C ARG A 71 3.28 -1.10 -8.47
N ARG A 72 1.95 -1.25 -8.52
CA ARG A 72 1.02 -0.12 -8.48
C ARG A 72 -0.34 -0.55 -7.95
N VAL A 73 -0.99 0.33 -7.21
CA VAL A 73 -2.37 0.22 -6.77
C VAL A 73 -3.12 1.42 -7.33
N GLN A 74 -4.01 1.19 -8.29
CA GLN A 74 -4.78 2.27 -8.92
C GLN A 74 -6.22 2.21 -8.43
N CYS A 75 -6.59 3.24 -7.69
CA CYS A 75 -7.93 3.43 -7.16
C CYS A 75 -8.48 4.77 -7.68
N THR A 76 -9.80 4.85 -7.82
CA THR A 76 -10.55 6.11 -7.94
C THR A 76 -10.72 6.81 -6.59
N GLY A 77 -10.55 6.06 -5.49
CA GLY A 77 -10.71 6.53 -4.13
C GLY A 77 -12.11 6.29 -3.57
N GLN A 78 -12.99 5.62 -4.32
CA GLN A 78 -14.37 5.31 -3.94
C GLN A 78 -14.60 3.80 -3.75
N GLU A 79 -13.62 2.97 -4.09
CA GLU A 79 -13.61 1.51 -3.94
C GLU A 79 -13.76 1.10 -2.48
N PRO A 80 -14.69 0.22 -2.11
CA PRO A 80 -14.97 -0.09 -0.70
C PRO A 80 -13.71 -0.55 0.06
N ASP A 81 -12.80 -1.22 -0.63
CA ASP A 81 -11.51 -1.68 -0.13
C ASP A 81 -10.52 -1.91 -1.30
N LEU A 82 -9.27 -2.24 -0.99
CA LEU A 82 -8.19 -2.34 -1.99
C LEU A 82 -8.38 -3.49 -2.99
N GLU A 83 -9.20 -4.49 -2.71
CA GLU A 83 -9.46 -5.59 -3.64
C GLU A 83 -10.24 -5.14 -4.88
N HIS A 84 -10.95 -4.01 -4.77
CA HIS A 84 -11.74 -3.42 -5.84
C HIS A 84 -10.94 -2.39 -6.68
N CYS A 85 -9.67 -2.17 -6.32
CA CYS A 85 -8.75 -1.36 -7.11
C CYS A 85 -7.99 -2.23 -8.12
N ILE A 86 -7.33 -1.59 -9.09
CA ILE A 86 -6.43 -2.31 -10.01
C ILE A 86 -5.09 -2.52 -9.29
N LEU A 87 -4.79 -3.78 -8.96
CA LEU A 87 -3.54 -4.21 -8.34
C LEU A 87 -2.58 -4.73 -9.42
N GLN A 88 -1.46 -4.05 -9.62
CA GLN A 88 -0.41 -4.48 -10.55
C GLN A 88 0.69 -5.22 -9.79
N PRO A 89 0.92 -6.52 -10.05
CA PRO A 89 2.01 -7.29 -9.43
C PRO A 89 3.39 -6.69 -9.72
N GLY A 90 4.29 -6.77 -8.74
CA GLY A 90 5.70 -6.35 -8.87
C GLY A 90 6.66 -7.47 -9.27
N ASN A 91 6.21 -8.71 -9.42
CA ASN A 91 7.08 -9.83 -9.80
C ASN A 91 6.87 -10.17 -11.29
N PRO A 92 7.92 -10.20 -12.16
CA PRO A 92 9.36 -10.02 -11.90
C PRO A 92 9.87 -8.58 -12.12
N SER A 93 9.01 -7.62 -12.41
CA SER A 93 9.41 -6.25 -12.77
C SER A 93 9.81 -5.43 -11.53
N PRO A 94 11.08 -5.02 -11.38
CA PRO A 94 11.49 -4.19 -10.25
C PRO A 94 10.66 -2.91 -10.16
N CYS A 95 10.58 -2.35 -8.95
CA CYS A 95 10.01 -1.03 -8.76
C CYS A 95 10.72 -0.05 -9.73
N PRO A 96 9.98 0.84 -10.41
CA PRO A 96 10.61 1.89 -11.18
C PRO A 96 11.58 2.66 -10.26
N THR A 97 12.76 2.98 -10.78
CA THR A 97 13.82 3.68 -10.04
C THR A 97 13.90 5.15 -10.44
N ASP A 98 12.86 5.71 -11.08
CA ASP A 98 12.96 7.04 -11.65
C ASP A 98 12.63 8.10 -10.61
N ARG A 99 13.57 9.03 -10.40
CA ARG A 99 13.63 9.91 -9.24
C ARG A 99 13.26 11.34 -9.60
#